data_AF-A0A7L1N4E8-F1
#
_entry.id   AF-A0A7L1N4E8-F1
#
_cell.length_a   1.000
_cell.length_b   1.000
_cell.length_c   1.000
_cell.angle_alpha   90.00
_cell.angle_beta   90.00
_cell.angle_gamma   90.00
#
_symmetry.space_group_name_H-M   'P 1'
#
loop_
_entity.id
_entity.type
_entity.pdbx_description
1 polymer ?
#
loop_
_entity_poly.entity_id
_entity_poly.type
_entity_poly.pdbx_seq_one_letter_code
_entity_poly.pdbx_strand_id
1 'polypeptide(L)'
;IHELIQKRQLLEAFASVKYLEDETIAERDAEKYKDNPQEFVRKSKDVDLLYSSIKNAIQSIVAGTLEHPTVEDTMLTSLVTLIAREEAAHPNTGSAAGPGSDLLGAPRKWREEWREAINESARKRVLGVPMASKEDKRSWLDLHLSFLQKQLSEDLLKIKLSVKKCYPEEYHVCDAYVEAFHKAIASHLQDLSQRALEFNELYILLNWVANTYHSELFLGHPDLKPEVKTENLSLLLTPADWDKLKSDYITSAKGKIKSYFGNILRLEITEKWEKEVHPEVKENLCHSSLSFDIQTIIGEHVKISGVISRSLETKMLELCLAELHEFIPRFGEEFVAWSSARDSPIFVPYFVAYINSFHDLMSGLETMFNVNTEELQKILAALTRKFTNIFLNKLKQKAQPLLQKILTKEWILATERPVSLASAVSQFSEHLQHMREPLGQELLCDVHKYVVREYIAQVIKPRRKMNMQTRQQVSEKMNQEARILNDMLINQGSNCDWLLPALHHIANIIGENKKDNIKEYIKELCQDYSDIR
;
A
#
# COMPACT_ATOMS: atom_id res chain seq x y z
N ILE A 1 -3.72 62.21 -23.52
CA ILE A 1 -4.31 60.84 -23.44
C ILE A 1 -3.44 59.89 -22.61
N HIS A 2 -2.14 59.73 -22.88
CA HIS A 2 -1.27 58.86 -22.08
C HIS A 2 -1.29 59.17 -20.57
N GLU A 3 -1.31 60.43 -20.16
CA GLU A 3 -1.43 60.80 -18.74
C GLU A 3 -2.76 60.34 -18.10
N LEU A 4 -3.86 60.35 -18.85
CA LEU A 4 -5.16 59.85 -18.36
C LEU A 4 -5.12 58.34 -18.13
N ILE A 5 -4.44 57.60 -19.04
CA ILE A 5 -4.23 56.16 -18.91
C ILE A 5 -3.35 55.87 -17.69
N GLN A 6 -2.25 56.62 -17.50
CA GLN A 6 -1.37 56.48 -16.34
C GLN A 6 -2.07 56.78 -15.02
N LYS A 7 -2.97 57.78 -15.00
CA LYS A 7 -3.81 58.12 -13.84
C LYS A 7 -5.01 57.19 -13.64
N ARG A 8 -5.14 56.11 -14.43
CA ARG A 8 -6.27 55.16 -14.43
C ARG A 8 -7.65 55.81 -14.67
N GLN A 9 -7.69 56.97 -15.31
CA GLN A 9 -8.92 57.64 -15.75
C GLN A 9 -9.38 57.05 -17.09
N LEU A 10 -9.70 55.75 -17.10
CA LEU A 10 -9.83 54.98 -18.34
C LEU A 10 -11.03 55.37 -19.20
N LEU A 11 -12.13 55.83 -18.60
CA LEU A 11 -13.32 56.26 -19.35
C LEU A 11 -13.07 57.55 -20.15
N GLU A 12 -12.35 58.50 -19.56
CA GLU A 12 -11.95 59.76 -20.23
C GLU A 12 -10.87 59.50 -21.28
N ALA A 13 -9.93 58.60 -20.97
CA ALA A 13 -8.93 58.15 -21.92
C ALA A 13 -9.59 57.52 -23.16
N PHE A 14 -10.54 56.59 -22.98
CA PHE A 14 -11.25 55.94 -24.09
C PHE A 14 -12.06 56.93 -24.93
N ALA A 15 -12.80 57.85 -24.32
CA ALA A 15 -13.52 58.87 -25.08
C ALA A 15 -12.58 59.71 -25.96
N SER A 16 -11.39 60.04 -25.44
CA SER A 16 -10.38 60.78 -26.18
C SER A 16 -9.75 59.96 -27.31
N VAL A 17 -9.49 58.66 -27.07
CA VAL A 17 -8.97 57.75 -28.11
C VAL A 17 -10.01 57.53 -29.20
N LYS A 18 -11.28 57.34 -28.83
CA LYS A 18 -12.37 57.13 -29.78
C LYS A 18 -12.59 58.37 -30.66
N TYR A 19 -12.53 59.57 -30.08
CA TYR A 19 -12.56 60.80 -30.87
C TYR A 19 -11.42 60.85 -31.91
N LEU A 20 -10.19 60.50 -31.52
CA LEU A 20 -9.05 60.44 -32.46
C LEU A 20 -9.24 59.35 -33.53
N GLU A 21 -9.82 58.21 -33.17
CA GLU A 21 -10.14 57.15 -34.12
C GLU A 21 -11.19 57.63 -35.14
N ASP A 22 -12.28 58.23 -34.68
CA ASP A 22 -13.36 58.75 -35.53
C ASP A 22 -12.86 59.90 -36.42
N GLU A 23 -11.99 60.78 -35.91
CA GLU A 23 -11.30 61.80 -36.70
C GLU A 23 -10.42 61.16 -37.78
N THR A 24 -9.63 60.14 -37.43
CA THR A 24 -8.76 59.45 -38.38
C THR A 24 -9.57 58.70 -39.46
N ILE A 25 -10.72 58.11 -39.10
CA ILE A 25 -11.66 57.49 -40.03
C ILE A 25 -12.29 58.53 -40.96
N ALA A 26 -12.76 59.66 -40.42
CA ALA A 26 -13.33 60.74 -41.23
C ALA A 26 -12.30 61.36 -42.18
N GLU A 27 -11.06 61.55 -41.74
CA GLU A 27 -9.96 62.04 -42.58
C GLU A 27 -9.59 61.03 -43.69
N ARG A 28 -9.66 59.73 -43.42
CA ARG A 28 -9.51 58.66 -44.42
C ARG A 28 -10.62 58.71 -45.46
N ASP A 29 -11.87 58.78 -45.01
CA ASP A 29 -13.05 58.76 -45.88
C ASP A 29 -13.16 60.04 -46.72
N ALA A 30 -12.64 61.16 -46.22
CA ALA A 30 -12.47 62.41 -46.96
C ALA A 30 -11.22 62.42 -47.88
N GLU A 31 -10.53 61.28 -48.03
CA GLU A 31 -9.35 61.09 -48.89
C GLU A 31 -8.18 62.06 -48.62
N LYS A 32 -8.09 62.61 -47.39
CA LYS A 32 -7.10 63.63 -46.98
C LYS A 32 -5.65 63.16 -47.12
N TYR A 33 -5.43 61.85 -47.11
CA TYR A 33 -4.10 61.22 -47.12
C TYR A 33 -3.67 60.64 -48.47
N LYS A 34 -4.37 60.96 -49.57
CA LYS A 34 -4.03 60.49 -50.92
C LYS A 34 -2.56 60.75 -51.31
N ASP A 35 -2.03 61.91 -50.93
CA ASP A 35 -0.66 62.32 -51.27
C ASP A 35 0.39 61.92 -50.21
N ASN A 36 -0.04 61.44 -49.03
CA ASN A 36 0.86 61.01 -47.95
C ASN A 36 0.33 59.78 -47.18
N PRO A 37 0.36 58.58 -47.77
CA PRO A 37 -0.12 57.35 -47.13
C PRO A 37 0.63 56.99 -45.85
N GLN A 38 1.90 57.42 -45.71
CA GLN A 38 2.72 57.12 -44.53
C GLN A 38 2.23 57.83 -43.26
N GLU A 39 1.65 59.02 -43.40
CA GLU A 39 1.12 59.79 -42.26
C GLU A 39 -0.16 59.16 -41.71
N PHE A 40 -1.04 58.67 -42.59
CA PHE A 40 -2.21 57.90 -42.21
C PHE A 40 -1.82 56.63 -41.43
N VAL A 41 -0.84 55.88 -41.92
CA VAL A 41 -0.32 54.67 -41.23
C VAL A 41 0.27 55.02 -39.86
N ARG A 42 0.95 56.16 -39.71
CA ARG A 42 1.47 56.61 -38.41
C ARG A 42 0.33 56.93 -37.44
N LYS A 43 -0.65 57.74 -37.86
CA LYS A 43 -1.83 58.06 -37.04
C LYS A 43 -2.63 56.82 -36.63
N SER A 44 -2.86 55.89 -37.57
CA SER A 44 -3.52 54.61 -37.28
C SER A 44 -2.75 53.82 -36.21
N LYS A 45 -1.43 53.73 -36.34
CA LYS A 45 -0.58 53.05 -35.35
C LYS A 45 -0.60 53.75 -33.99
N ASP A 46 -0.63 55.08 -33.95
CA ASP A 46 -0.72 55.82 -32.69
C ASP A 46 -2.04 55.54 -31.97
N VAL A 47 -3.15 55.46 -32.71
CA VAL A 47 -4.47 55.04 -32.18
C VAL A 47 -4.41 53.59 -31.66
N ASP A 48 -3.82 52.67 -32.42
CA ASP A 48 -3.65 51.27 -31.99
C ASP A 48 -2.79 51.14 -30.72
N LEU A 49 -1.72 51.92 -30.59
CA LEU A 49 -0.87 51.95 -29.40
C LEU A 49 -1.63 52.48 -28.17
N LEU A 50 -2.51 53.46 -28.36
CA LEU A 50 -3.38 53.99 -27.31
C LEU A 50 -4.39 52.95 -26.84
N TYR A 51 -5.07 52.26 -27.77
CA TYR A 51 -5.94 51.13 -27.43
C TYR A 51 -5.18 50.00 -26.72
N SER A 52 -3.97 49.68 -27.18
CA SER A 52 -3.10 48.68 -26.53
C SER A 52 -2.71 49.09 -25.11
N SER A 53 -2.47 50.38 -24.88
CA SER A 53 -2.18 50.92 -23.54
C SER A 53 -3.39 50.81 -22.61
N ILE A 54 -4.61 51.05 -23.12
CA ILE A 54 -5.83 50.83 -22.35
C ILE A 54 -6.02 49.33 -22.04
N LYS A 55 -5.84 48.44 -23.03
CA LYS A 55 -5.86 46.98 -22.83
C LYS A 55 -4.91 46.55 -21.72
N ASN A 56 -3.66 47.05 -21.70
CA ASN A 56 -2.70 46.74 -20.64
C ASN A 56 -3.18 47.24 -19.27
N ALA A 57 -3.83 48.40 -19.21
CA ALA A 57 -4.43 48.90 -17.98
C ALA A 57 -5.59 48.02 -17.49
N ILE A 58 -6.45 47.53 -18.40
CA ILE A 58 -7.51 46.55 -18.09
C ILE A 58 -6.89 45.31 -17.44
N GLN A 59 -5.90 44.71 -18.09
CA GLN A 59 -5.22 43.51 -17.59
C GLN A 59 -4.57 43.75 -16.22
N SER A 60 -3.95 44.92 -16.01
CA SER A 60 -3.34 45.29 -14.74
C SER A 60 -4.36 45.46 -13.60
N ILE A 61 -5.53 46.05 -13.88
CA ILE A 61 -6.60 46.20 -12.87
C ILE A 61 -7.16 44.84 -12.47
N VAL A 62 -7.43 43.97 -13.44
CA VAL A 62 -7.93 42.61 -13.19
C VAL A 62 -6.91 41.79 -12.40
N ALA A 63 -5.62 41.83 -12.78
CA ALA A 63 -4.57 41.13 -12.05
C ALA A 63 -4.44 41.62 -10.59
N GLY A 64 -4.46 42.93 -10.38
CA GLY A 64 -4.37 43.55 -9.05
C GLY A 64 -5.58 43.27 -8.14
N THR A 65 -6.70 42.80 -8.69
CA THR A 65 -7.95 42.56 -7.93
C THR A 65 -7.76 41.53 -6.82
N LEU A 66 -6.94 40.50 -7.02
CA LEU A 66 -6.68 39.47 -6.03
C LEU A 66 -5.37 39.68 -5.25
N GLU A 67 -4.49 40.57 -5.71
CA GLU A 67 -3.20 40.85 -5.06
C GLU A 67 -3.34 41.77 -3.84
N HIS A 68 -4.27 42.74 -3.90
CA HIS A 68 -4.52 43.67 -2.80
C HIS A 68 -5.55 43.11 -1.80
N PRO A 69 -5.49 43.43 -0.50
CA PRO A 69 -6.48 42.95 0.47
C PRO A 69 -7.87 43.55 0.23
N THR A 70 -7.94 44.80 -0.22
CA THR A 70 -9.20 45.53 -0.48
C THR A 70 -9.55 45.53 -1.97
N VAL A 71 -10.84 45.44 -2.29
CA VAL A 71 -11.32 45.60 -3.67
C VAL A 71 -11.57 47.08 -3.95
N GLU A 72 -11.04 47.59 -5.06
CA GLU A 72 -11.30 48.95 -5.53
C GLU A 72 -12.59 48.97 -6.37
N ASP A 73 -13.75 48.97 -5.71
CA ASP A 73 -15.07 48.83 -6.35
C ASP A 73 -15.32 49.84 -7.47
N THR A 74 -14.88 51.09 -7.29
CA THR A 74 -15.01 52.17 -8.27
C THR A 74 -14.20 51.92 -9.53
N MET A 75 -13.00 51.32 -9.40
CA MET A 75 -12.13 50.97 -10.52
C MET A 75 -12.71 49.81 -11.32
N LEU A 76 -13.23 48.77 -10.65
CA LEU A 76 -13.88 47.65 -11.31
C LEU A 76 -15.17 48.05 -12.04
N THR A 77 -16.00 48.90 -11.42
CA THR A 77 -17.23 49.39 -12.06
C THR A 77 -16.91 50.28 -13.27
N SER A 78 -15.84 51.10 -13.17
CA SER A 78 -15.34 51.91 -14.29
C SER A 78 -14.80 51.04 -15.42
N LEU A 79 -14.12 49.93 -15.09
CA LEU A 79 -13.63 48.95 -16.05
C LEU A 79 -14.77 48.28 -16.82
N VAL A 80 -15.83 47.84 -16.13
CA VAL A 80 -17.01 47.25 -16.78
C VAL A 80 -17.66 48.25 -17.73
N THR A 81 -17.83 49.49 -17.26
CA THR A 81 -18.41 50.57 -18.07
C THR A 81 -17.57 50.86 -19.31
N LEU A 82 -16.24 50.80 -19.18
CA LEU A 82 -15.30 50.96 -20.28
C LEU A 82 -15.48 49.87 -21.34
N ILE A 83 -15.56 48.60 -20.93
CA ILE A 83 -15.75 47.46 -21.84
C ILE A 83 -17.11 47.59 -22.55
N ALA A 84 -18.18 47.91 -21.82
CA ALA A 84 -19.50 48.11 -22.43
C ALA A 84 -19.53 49.26 -23.45
N ARG A 85 -18.78 50.34 -23.20
CA ARG A 85 -18.64 51.45 -24.16
C ARG A 85 -17.86 51.05 -25.41
N GLU A 86 -16.84 50.20 -25.27
CA GLU A 86 -16.12 49.64 -26.42
C GLU A 86 -17.02 48.74 -27.28
N GLU A 87 -17.73 47.81 -26.65
CA GLU A 87 -18.66 46.90 -27.35
C GLU A 87 -19.79 47.66 -28.07
N ALA A 88 -20.29 48.75 -27.47
CA ALA A 88 -21.30 49.60 -28.09
C ALA A 88 -20.73 50.44 -29.25
N ALA A 89 -19.50 50.91 -29.12
CA ALA A 89 -18.87 51.75 -30.13
C ALA A 89 -18.35 50.94 -31.33
N HIS A 90 -17.98 49.67 -31.12
CA HIS A 90 -17.38 48.78 -32.12
C HIS A 90 -18.19 47.46 -32.18
N PRO A 91 -19.41 47.45 -32.74
CA PRO A 91 -20.22 46.24 -32.80
C PRO A 91 -19.58 45.19 -33.71
N ASN A 92 -19.65 43.92 -33.30
CA ASN A 92 -19.19 42.77 -34.09
C ASN A 92 -20.05 42.61 -35.36
N THR A 93 -19.78 43.41 -36.39
CA THR A 93 -20.30 43.17 -37.74
C THR A 93 -19.41 42.11 -38.38
N GLY A 94 -19.97 40.96 -38.76
CA GLY A 94 -19.25 39.75 -39.20
C GLY A 94 -18.44 39.86 -40.50
N SER A 95 -17.91 41.03 -40.85
CA SER A 95 -16.98 41.18 -41.97
C SER A 95 -15.59 40.75 -41.52
N ALA A 96 -15.19 39.53 -41.92
CA ALA A 96 -13.82 39.07 -41.82
C ALA A 96 -12.89 40.03 -42.58
N ALA A 97 -12.24 40.93 -41.84
CA ALA A 97 -11.13 41.70 -42.35
C ALA A 97 -10.01 40.70 -42.71
N GLY A 98 -9.65 40.63 -44.00
CA GLY A 98 -8.55 39.79 -44.47
C GLY A 98 -7.20 40.18 -43.80
N PRO A 99 -6.18 39.32 -43.90
CA PRO A 99 -4.87 39.60 -43.31
C PRO A 99 -4.30 40.88 -43.93
N GLY A 100 -4.20 41.96 -43.14
CA GLY A 100 -3.74 43.27 -43.59
C GLY A 100 -4.79 44.39 -43.63
N SER A 101 -6.02 44.17 -43.14
CA SER A 101 -7.02 45.24 -43.00
C SER A 101 -6.71 46.16 -41.80
N ASP A 102 -6.90 47.47 -41.98
CA ASP A 102 -6.78 48.48 -40.92
C ASP A 102 -7.63 48.10 -39.69
N LEU A 103 -7.03 48.14 -38.50
CA LEU A 103 -7.71 47.88 -37.22
C LEU A 103 -8.62 49.05 -36.78
N LEU A 104 -8.62 50.16 -37.52
CA LEU A 104 -9.42 51.35 -37.24
C LEU A 104 -10.92 51.02 -37.33
N GLY A 105 -11.63 51.24 -36.22
CA GLY A 105 -13.06 50.96 -36.10
C GLY A 105 -13.40 49.47 -35.92
N ALA A 106 -12.41 48.59 -35.81
CA ALA A 106 -12.62 47.17 -35.55
C ALA A 106 -12.83 46.88 -34.06
N PRO A 107 -13.66 45.89 -33.68
CA PRO A 107 -13.84 45.49 -32.29
C PRO A 107 -12.52 45.08 -31.66
N ARG A 108 -12.18 45.69 -30.52
CA ARG A 108 -10.99 45.38 -29.72
C ARG A 108 -11.22 44.20 -28.77
N LYS A 109 -12.49 43.79 -28.61
CA LYS A 109 -12.90 42.58 -27.88
C LYS A 109 -12.40 42.59 -26.44
N TRP A 110 -12.53 43.72 -25.76
CA TRP A 110 -11.97 43.86 -24.40
C TRP A 110 -12.62 42.93 -23.37
N ARG A 111 -13.81 42.39 -23.64
CA ARG A 111 -14.40 41.31 -22.83
C ARG A 111 -13.61 40.00 -22.91
N GLU A 112 -13.05 39.66 -24.07
CA GLU A 112 -12.16 38.48 -24.22
C GLU A 112 -10.84 38.72 -23.47
N GLU A 113 -10.28 39.93 -23.58
CA GLU A 113 -9.04 40.32 -22.88
C GLU A 113 -9.22 40.36 -21.36
N TRP A 114 -10.39 40.79 -20.87
CA TRP A 114 -10.76 40.70 -19.46
C TRP A 114 -10.77 39.25 -18.97
N ARG A 115 -11.37 38.34 -19.74
CA ARG A 115 -11.41 36.91 -19.40
C ARG A 115 -9.99 36.31 -19.38
N GLU A 116 -9.15 36.69 -20.32
CA GLU A 116 -7.76 36.24 -20.35
C GLU A 116 -6.94 36.81 -19.18
N ALA A 117 -7.19 38.05 -18.78
CA ALA A 117 -6.58 38.63 -17.59
C ALA A 117 -6.99 37.89 -16.30
N ILE A 118 -8.23 37.39 -16.23
CA ILE A 118 -8.67 36.52 -15.14
C ILE A 118 -7.89 35.20 -15.14
N ASN A 119 -7.75 34.54 -16.31
CA ASN A 119 -6.96 33.32 -16.44
C ASN A 119 -5.52 33.52 -15.95
N GLU A 120 -4.87 34.60 -16.39
CA GLU A 120 -3.50 34.92 -16.01
C GLU A 120 -3.38 35.30 -14.53
N SER A 121 -4.36 36.02 -13.96
CA SER A 121 -4.43 36.30 -12.52
C SER A 121 -4.51 35.02 -11.71
N ALA A 122 -5.44 34.12 -12.05
CA ALA A 122 -5.59 32.82 -11.40
C ALA A 122 -4.30 31.98 -11.49
N ARG A 123 -3.68 31.93 -12.68
CA ARG A 123 -2.41 31.22 -12.90
C ARG A 123 -1.29 31.77 -12.03
N LYS A 124 -1.14 33.10 -11.94
CA LYS A 124 -0.15 33.74 -11.05
C LYS A 124 -0.40 33.43 -9.58
N ARG A 125 -1.67 33.40 -9.15
CA ARG A 125 -2.02 33.06 -7.76
C ARG A 125 -1.64 31.62 -7.42
N VAL A 126 -1.94 30.66 -8.30
CA VAL A 126 -1.58 29.23 -8.13
C VAL A 126 -0.07 29.05 -8.10
N LEU A 127 0.65 29.60 -9.08
CA LEU A 127 2.11 29.46 -9.18
C LEU A 127 2.88 30.27 -8.12
N GLY A 128 2.25 31.31 -7.58
CA GLY A 128 2.80 32.15 -6.52
C GLY A 128 2.74 31.52 -5.13
N VAL A 129 2.02 30.39 -4.97
CA VAL A 129 1.99 29.66 -3.70
C VAL A 129 3.39 29.12 -3.41
N PRO A 130 3.95 29.41 -2.22
CA PRO A 130 5.27 28.91 -1.85
C PRO A 130 5.36 27.40 -1.98
N MET A 131 6.43 26.93 -2.62
CA MET A 131 6.87 25.54 -2.53
C MET A 131 7.73 25.43 -1.27
N ALA A 132 7.50 24.43 -0.41
CA ALA A 132 8.22 24.32 0.86
C ALA A 132 9.76 24.26 0.65
N SER A 133 10.53 24.73 1.63
CA SER A 133 12.00 24.83 1.52
C SER A 133 12.66 23.45 1.44
N LYS A 134 13.96 23.41 1.08
CA LYS A 134 14.76 22.18 1.03
C LYS A 134 14.91 21.49 2.39
N GLU A 135 14.55 22.13 3.51
CA GLU A 135 14.58 21.54 4.85
C GLU A 135 13.33 20.69 5.15
N ASP A 136 12.19 20.98 4.51
CA ASP A 136 10.90 20.29 4.71
C ASP A 136 10.59 19.22 3.66
N LYS A 137 11.63 18.59 3.09
CA LYS A 137 11.50 17.64 1.98
C LYS A 137 10.54 16.47 2.22
N ARG A 138 10.29 16.08 3.47
CA ARG A 138 9.42 14.93 3.76
C ARG A 138 7.92 15.22 3.61
N SER A 139 7.53 16.50 3.64
CA SER A 139 6.11 16.90 3.61
C SER A 139 5.85 18.12 2.71
N TRP A 140 6.78 18.45 1.80
CA TRP A 140 6.68 19.66 0.99
C TRP A 140 5.38 19.72 0.17
N LEU A 141 4.93 18.57 -0.35
CA LEU A 141 3.73 18.51 -1.19
C LEU A 141 2.46 18.72 -0.37
N ASP A 142 2.38 18.13 0.82
CA ASP A 142 1.26 18.31 1.75
C ASP A 142 1.13 19.77 2.20
N LEU A 143 2.26 20.38 2.58
CA LEU A 143 2.32 21.80 2.93
C LEU A 143 1.93 22.68 1.75
N HIS A 144 2.46 22.39 0.55
CA HIS A 144 2.18 23.17 -0.64
C HIS A 144 0.69 23.12 -1.03
N LEU A 145 0.09 21.93 -1.05
CA LEU A 145 -1.33 21.76 -1.35
C LEU A 145 -2.24 22.39 -0.29
N SER A 146 -1.81 22.39 0.98
CA SER A 146 -2.51 23.08 2.07
C SER A 146 -2.46 24.61 1.92
N PHE A 147 -1.32 25.17 1.55
CA PHE A 147 -1.22 26.61 1.25
C PHE A 147 -2.02 26.99 0.01
N LEU A 148 -1.98 26.17 -1.03
CA LEU A 148 -2.77 26.35 -2.24
C LEU A 148 -4.27 26.36 -1.90
N GLN A 149 -4.75 25.36 -1.16
CA GLN A 149 -6.13 25.29 -0.69
C GLN A 149 -6.54 26.54 0.09
N LYS A 150 -5.74 26.94 1.09
CA LYS A 150 -6.05 28.11 1.92
C LYS A 150 -6.13 29.40 1.11
N GLN A 151 -5.10 29.70 0.33
CA GLN A 151 -5.01 30.94 -0.44
C GLN A 151 -6.15 31.05 -1.46
N LEU A 152 -6.45 29.95 -2.16
CA LEU A 152 -7.51 29.95 -3.16
C LEU A 152 -8.90 30.02 -2.55
N SER A 153 -9.12 29.42 -1.37
CA SER A 153 -10.38 29.60 -0.63
C SER A 153 -10.61 31.07 -0.25
N GLU A 154 -9.58 31.75 0.25
CA GLU A 154 -9.64 33.18 0.58
C GLU A 154 -9.94 34.03 -0.66
N ASP A 155 -9.31 33.73 -1.80
CA ASP A 155 -9.55 34.42 -3.07
C ASP A 155 -10.99 34.19 -3.58
N LEU A 156 -11.49 32.96 -3.55
CA LEU A 156 -12.86 32.63 -3.99
C LEU A 156 -13.91 33.31 -3.10
N LEU A 157 -13.69 33.36 -1.78
CA LEU A 157 -14.56 34.09 -0.86
C LEU A 157 -14.56 35.58 -1.15
N LYS A 158 -13.38 36.16 -1.41
CA LYS A 158 -13.25 37.56 -1.79
C LYS A 158 -13.98 37.88 -3.10
N ILE A 159 -13.87 37.00 -4.09
CA ILE A 159 -14.56 37.14 -5.37
C ILE A 159 -16.06 37.17 -5.17
N LYS A 160 -16.59 36.21 -4.40
CA LYS A 160 -18.01 36.12 -4.10
C LYS A 160 -18.54 37.34 -3.32
N LEU A 161 -17.84 37.75 -2.26
CA LEU A 161 -18.33 38.76 -1.31
C LEU A 161 -18.17 40.20 -1.81
N SER A 162 -17.13 40.48 -2.58
CA SER A 162 -16.75 41.84 -2.97
C SER A 162 -16.70 42.03 -4.49
N VAL A 163 -16.00 41.16 -5.22
CA VAL A 163 -15.79 41.36 -6.67
C VAL A 163 -17.10 41.22 -7.44
N LYS A 164 -17.93 40.21 -7.13
CA LYS A 164 -19.23 39.95 -7.79
C LYS A 164 -20.11 41.19 -7.85
N LYS A 165 -20.13 42.01 -6.79
CA LYS A 165 -20.99 43.21 -6.68
C LYS A 165 -20.61 44.31 -7.67
N CYS A 166 -19.38 44.29 -8.19
CA CYS A 166 -18.87 45.31 -9.11
C CYS A 166 -19.23 45.02 -10.58
N TYR A 167 -19.79 43.83 -10.86
CA TYR A 167 -20.04 43.37 -12.23
C TYR A 167 -21.53 43.04 -12.45
N PRO A 168 -22.06 43.31 -13.64
CA PRO A 168 -23.36 42.83 -14.07
C PRO A 168 -23.42 41.29 -14.12
N GLU A 169 -24.62 40.73 -13.92
CA GLU A 169 -24.84 39.27 -13.90
C GLU A 169 -24.43 38.58 -15.22
N GLU A 170 -24.53 39.27 -16.36
CA GLU A 170 -24.11 38.76 -17.69
C GLU A 170 -22.62 38.41 -17.79
N TYR A 171 -21.77 38.93 -16.90
CA TYR A 171 -20.35 38.59 -16.89
C TYR A 171 -20.06 37.22 -16.26
N HIS A 172 -21.00 36.67 -15.48
CA HIS A 172 -20.83 35.41 -14.75
C HIS A 172 -19.47 35.33 -14.03
N VAL A 173 -19.11 36.40 -13.31
CA VAL A 173 -17.73 36.62 -12.81
C VAL A 173 -17.26 35.49 -11.89
N CYS A 174 -18.11 35.03 -10.99
CA CYS A 174 -17.77 33.90 -10.12
C CYS A 174 -17.42 32.66 -10.94
N ASP A 175 -18.24 32.31 -11.94
CA ASP A 175 -18.00 31.15 -12.80
C ASP A 175 -16.70 31.33 -13.61
N ALA A 176 -16.44 32.52 -14.14
CA ALA A 176 -15.22 32.82 -14.88
C ALA A 176 -13.95 32.65 -14.03
N TYR A 177 -13.96 33.13 -12.79
CA TYR A 177 -12.83 32.93 -11.86
C TYR A 177 -12.69 31.48 -11.42
N VAL A 178 -13.79 30.78 -11.13
CA VAL A 178 -13.76 29.36 -10.73
C VAL A 178 -13.19 28.52 -11.88
N GLU A 179 -13.61 28.76 -13.12
CA GLU A 179 -13.07 28.08 -14.31
C GLU A 179 -11.58 28.39 -14.50
N ALA A 180 -11.17 29.65 -14.32
CA ALA A 180 -9.77 30.06 -14.41
C ALA A 180 -8.89 29.39 -13.34
N PHE A 181 -9.34 29.35 -12.10
CA PHE A 181 -8.64 28.64 -11.02
C PHE A 181 -8.62 27.14 -11.28
N HIS A 182 -9.72 26.54 -11.74
CA HIS A 182 -9.76 25.13 -12.09
C HIS A 182 -8.71 24.78 -13.16
N LYS A 183 -8.63 25.56 -14.25
CA LYS A 183 -7.61 25.38 -15.31
C LYS A 183 -6.19 25.56 -14.78
N ALA A 184 -5.96 26.57 -13.96
CA ALA A 184 -4.65 26.84 -13.38
C ALA A 184 -4.19 25.71 -12.44
N ILE A 185 -5.08 25.20 -11.57
CA ILE A 185 -4.79 24.07 -10.68
C ILE A 185 -4.56 22.80 -11.53
N ALA A 186 -5.40 22.52 -12.52
CA ALA A 186 -5.25 21.36 -13.41
C ALA A 186 -3.85 21.33 -14.05
N SER A 187 -3.44 22.45 -14.67
CA SER A 187 -2.11 22.58 -15.27
C SER A 187 -0.99 22.40 -14.24
N HIS A 188 -1.14 23.02 -13.06
CA HIS A 188 -0.13 22.91 -12.01
C HIS A 188 0.01 21.49 -11.47
N LEU A 189 -1.10 20.79 -11.21
CA LEU A 189 -1.06 19.39 -10.76
C LEU A 189 -0.51 18.47 -11.85
N GLN A 190 -0.78 18.75 -13.13
CA GLN A 190 -0.18 18.03 -14.23
C GLN A 190 1.35 18.18 -14.21
N ASP A 191 1.88 19.39 -14.02
CA ASP A 191 3.31 19.63 -13.89
C ASP A 191 3.92 18.95 -12.66
N LEU A 192 3.20 18.91 -11.53
CA LEU A 192 3.63 18.17 -10.34
C LEU A 192 3.66 16.66 -10.58
N SER A 193 2.68 16.11 -11.31
CA SER A 193 2.59 14.68 -11.62
C SER A 193 3.69 14.18 -12.57
N GLN A 194 4.32 15.08 -13.32
CA GLN A 194 5.46 14.75 -14.18
C GLN A 194 6.78 14.62 -13.39
N ARG A 195 6.81 15.09 -12.14
CA ARG A 195 7.99 14.95 -11.27
C ARG A 195 8.08 13.52 -10.76
N ALA A 196 9.30 13.10 -10.39
CA ALA A 196 9.50 11.84 -9.69
C ALA A 196 9.02 12.00 -8.24
N LEU A 197 7.75 11.61 -7.99
CA LEU A 197 7.13 11.66 -6.67
C LEU A 197 7.41 10.37 -5.89
N GLU A 198 7.67 10.51 -4.60
CA GLU A 198 7.81 9.38 -3.67
C GLU A 198 6.44 8.78 -3.31
N PHE A 199 6.45 7.57 -2.72
CA PHE A 199 5.24 6.86 -2.30
C PHE A 199 4.24 7.71 -1.51
N ASN A 200 4.73 8.48 -0.53
CA ASN A 200 3.89 9.33 0.31
C ASN A 200 3.34 10.53 -0.47
N GLU A 201 4.13 11.10 -1.37
CA GLU A 201 3.74 12.23 -2.21
C GLU A 201 2.69 11.83 -3.24
N LEU A 202 2.83 10.64 -3.84
CA LEU A 202 1.82 10.03 -4.70
C LEU A 202 0.49 9.85 -3.97
N TYR A 203 0.54 9.36 -2.73
CA TYR A 203 -0.65 9.25 -1.88
C TYR A 203 -1.29 10.62 -1.62
N ILE A 204 -0.50 11.61 -1.20
CA ILE A 204 -0.98 12.98 -0.91
C ILE A 204 -1.67 13.58 -2.13
N LEU A 205 -1.06 13.49 -3.31
CA LEU A 205 -1.62 14.04 -4.54
C LEU A 205 -2.92 13.34 -4.93
N LEU A 206 -2.93 12.01 -4.93
CA LEU A 206 -4.12 11.21 -5.24
C LEU A 206 -5.27 11.52 -4.28
N ASN A 207 -5.00 11.55 -2.98
CA ASN A 207 -5.98 11.84 -1.95
C ASN A 207 -6.52 13.28 -2.08
N TRP A 208 -5.64 14.25 -2.36
CA TRP A 208 -6.07 15.64 -2.52
C TRP A 208 -7.02 15.81 -3.71
N VAL A 209 -6.71 15.20 -4.85
CA VAL A 209 -7.55 15.24 -6.06
C VAL A 209 -8.88 14.52 -5.84
N ALA A 210 -8.86 13.31 -5.26
CA ALA A 210 -10.06 12.50 -5.07
C ALA A 210 -10.98 13.04 -3.97
N ASN A 211 -10.40 13.44 -2.83
CA ASN A 211 -11.15 13.65 -1.60
C ASN A 211 -11.13 15.08 -1.10
N THR A 212 -10.08 15.87 -1.37
CA THR A 212 -10.00 17.24 -0.85
C THR A 212 -10.62 18.25 -1.81
N TYR A 213 -10.31 18.16 -3.10
CA TYR A 213 -10.61 19.22 -4.08
C TYR A 213 -12.09 19.61 -4.14
N HIS A 214 -12.99 18.63 -4.19
CA HIS A 214 -14.45 18.84 -4.23
C HIS A 214 -15.12 18.82 -2.85
N SER A 215 -14.37 18.63 -1.76
CA SER A 215 -14.96 18.54 -0.42
C SER A 215 -15.38 19.90 0.14
N GLU A 216 -16.10 19.85 1.26
CA GLU A 216 -16.44 21.03 2.06
C GLU A 216 -15.21 21.78 2.60
N LEU A 217 -14.04 21.15 2.60
CA LEU A 217 -12.79 21.80 2.98
C LEU A 217 -12.25 22.75 1.89
N PHE A 218 -12.72 22.61 0.64
CA PHE A 218 -12.29 23.46 -0.46
C PHE A 218 -13.46 23.92 -1.35
N LEU A 219 -13.62 23.42 -2.58
CA LEU A 219 -14.62 23.94 -3.51
C LEU A 219 -16.08 23.71 -3.06
N GLY A 220 -16.31 22.70 -2.22
CA GLY A 220 -17.63 22.39 -1.66
C GLY A 220 -18.01 23.24 -0.44
N HIS A 221 -17.15 24.16 0.01
CA HIS A 221 -17.35 24.92 1.25
C HIS A 221 -18.70 25.66 1.26
N PRO A 222 -19.49 25.60 2.35
CA PRO A 222 -20.82 26.20 2.42
C PRO A 222 -20.84 27.69 2.07
N ASP A 223 -19.82 28.44 2.50
CA ASP A 223 -19.71 29.88 2.24
C ASP A 223 -19.52 30.22 0.76
N LEU A 224 -19.19 29.25 -0.10
CA LEU A 224 -19.07 29.45 -1.55
C LEU A 224 -20.41 29.23 -2.30
N LYS A 225 -21.41 28.61 -1.67
CA LYS A 225 -22.74 28.36 -2.27
C LYS A 225 -23.67 29.59 -2.16
N PRO A 226 -24.52 29.89 -3.16
CA PRO A 226 -24.80 29.13 -4.38
C PRO A 226 -23.93 29.49 -5.61
N GLU A 227 -23.01 30.44 -5.48
CA GLU A 227 -22.26 31.01 -6.61
C GLU A 227 -21.25 30.05 -7.25
N VAL A 228 -20.58 29.22 -6.45
CA VAL A 228 -19.60 28.26 -6.96
C VAL A 228 -20.31 26.95 -7.26
N LYS A 229 -20.51 26.64 -8.54
CA LYS A 229 -21.10 25.38 -9.01
C LYS A 229 -20.02 24.47 -9.59
N THR A 230 -19.71 23.38 -8.89
CA THR A 230 -18.68 22.43 -9.30
C THR A 230 -19.16 21.46 -10.40
N GLU A 231 -20.47 21.33 -10.59
CA GLU A 231 -21.10 20.38 -11.52
C GLU A 231 -20.74 20.62 -13.00
N ASN A 232 -20.37 21.86 -13.34
CA ASN A 232 -20.03 22.26 -14.71
C ASN A 232 -18.52 22.22 -15.00
N LEU A 233 -17.69 21.89 -14.00
CA LEU A 233 -16.25 21.84 -14.17
C LEU A 233 -15.82 20.54 -14.87
N SER A 234 -14.80 20.66 -15.72
CA SER A 234 -14.13 19.50 -16.29
C SER A 234 -13.45 18.66 -15.20
N LEU A 235 -13.01 17.46 -15.56
CA LEU A 235 -12.15 16.67 -14.68
C LEU A 235 -10.83 17.41 -14.46
N LEU A 236 -10.39 17.48 -13.20
CA LEU A 236 -9.16 18.17 -12.82
C LEU A 236 -7.91 17.53 -13.45
N LEU A 237 -7.94 16.20 -13.61
CA LEU A 237 -6.94 15.44 -14.34
C LEU A 237 -7.64 14.64 -15.43
N THR A 238 -6.95 14.44 -16.56
CA THR A 238 -7.46 13.57 -17.60
C THR A 238 -7.53 12.12 -17.08
N PRO A 239 -8.44 11.28 -17.61
CA PRO A 239 -8.49 9.86 -17.22
C PRO A 239 -7.13 9.15 -17.38
N ALA A 240 -6.38 9.50 -18.43
CA ALA A 240 -5.05 8.95 -18.69
C ALA A 240 -4.02 9.36 -17.62
N ASP A 241 -3.99 10.64 -17.23
CA ASP A 241 -3.09 11.13 -16.18
C ASP A 241 -3.46 10.56 -14.80
N TRP A 242 -4.76 10.42 -14.53
CA TRP A 242 -5.25 9.78 -13.30
C TRP A 242 -4.87 8.30 -13.22
N ASP A 243 -5.05 7.55 -14.31
CA ASP A 243 -4.67 6.14 -14.36
C ASP A 243 -3.17 5.95 -14.25
N LYS A 244 -2.38 6.84 -14.88
CA LYS A 244 -0.93 6.87 -14.73
C LYS A 244 -0.52 7.10 -13.27
N LEU A 245 -1.09 8.12 -12.61
CA LEU A 245 -0.77 8.44 -11.21
C LEU A 245 -1.12 7.27 -10.26
N LYS A 246 -2.25 6.59 -10.49
CA LYS A 246 -2.61 5.35 -9.76
C LYS A 246 -1.59 4.24 -10.02
N SER A 247 -1.13 4.08 -11.26
CA SER A 247 -0.13 3.07 -11.63
C SER A 247 1.22 3.34 -10.97
N ASP A 248 1.66 4.60 -10.95
CA ASP A 248 2.90 5.02 -10.30
C ASP A 248 2.84 4.79 -8.79
N TYR A 249 1.69 5.07 -8.16
CA TYR A 249 1.43 4.76 -6.75
C TYR A 249 1.55 3.27 -6.45
N ILE A 250 0.87 2.40 -7.22
CA ILE A 250 0.93 0.94 -7.04
C ILE A 250 2.36 0.42 -7.28
N THR A 251 3.06 0.94 -8.28
CA THR A 251 4.46 0.57 -8.57
C THR A 251 5.38 0.96 -7.41
N SER A 252 5.22 2.17 -6.87
CA SER A 252 5.99 2.59 -5.70
C SER A 252 5.60 1.79 -4.44
N ALA A 253 4.33 1.41 -4.30
CA ALA A 253 3.85 0.58 -3.20
C ALA A 253 4.54 -0.79 -3.20
N LYS A 254 4.74 -1.40 -4.38
CA LYS A 254 5.39 -2.70 -4.53
C LYS A 254 6.71 -2.77 -3.78
N GLY A 255 7.58 -1.77 -3.99
CA GLY A 255 8.87 -1.68 -3.31
C GLY A 255 8.74 -1.55 -1.78
N LYS A 256 7.74 -0.79 -1.31
CA LYS A 256 7.47 -0.61 0.13
C LYS A 256 6.96 -1.89 0.77
N ILE A 257 5.94 -2.54 0.20
CA ILE A 257 5.38 -3.80 0.70
C ILE A 257 6.46 -4.90 0.75
N LYS A 258 7.23 -5.05 -0.33
CA LYS A 258 8.36 -5.99 -0.38
C LYS A 258 9.39 -5.73 0.72
N SER A 259 9.68 -4.45 0.99
CA SER A 259 10.58 -4.06 2.07
C SER A 259 9.99 -4.34 3.45
N TYR A 260 8.69 -4.14 3.66
CA TYR A 260 8.05 -4.44 4.95
C TYR A 260 8.09 -5.94 5.25
N PHE A 261 7.70 -6.79 4.30
CA PHE A 261 7.81 -8.23 4.45
C PHE A 261 9.27 -8.68 4.63
N GLY A 262 10.21 -8.09 3.89
CA GLY A 262 11.64 -8.31 4.10
C GLY A 262 12.10 -7.95 5.52
N ASN A 263 11.58 -6.86 6.09
CA ASN A 263 11.89 -6.45 7.46
C ASN A 263 11.32 -7.42 8.50
N ILE A 264 10.13 -8.00 8.28
CA ILE A 264 9.59 -9.06 9.15
C ILE A 264 10.57 -10.23 9.20
N LEU A 265 10.97 -10.77 8.05
CA LEU A 265 11.93 -11.88 7.98
C LEU A 265 13.27 -11.52 8.63
N ARG A 266 13.78 -10.30 8.39
CA ARG A 266 15.00 -9.83 9.05
C ARG A 266 14.86 -9.85 10.58
N LEU A 267 13.74 -9.37 11.12
CA LEU A 267 13.50 -9.36 12.57
C LEU A 267 13.35 -10.78 13.13
N GLU A 268 12.71 -11.69 12.40
CA GLU A 268 12.69 -13.12 12.77
C GLU A 268 14.12 -13.69 12.86
N ILE A 269 14.98 -13.38 11.90
CA ILE A 269 16.39 -13.82 11.94
C ILE A 269 17.14 -13.18 13.12
N THR A 270 17.20 -11.85 13.18
CA THR A 270 18.13 -11.13 14.07
C THR A 270 17.64 -11.07 15.52
N GLU A 271 16.33 -10.99 15.74
CA GLU A 271 15.76 -10.82 17.08
C GLU A 271 15.33 -12.15 17.70
N LYS A 272 14.97 -13.14 16.88
CA LYS A 272 14.43 -14.42 17.37
C LYS A 272 15.41 -15.57 17.17
N TRP A 273 15.83 -15.84 15.94
CA TRP A 273 16.64 -17.03 15.63
C TRP A 273 18.07 -16.94 16.13
N GLU A 274 18.75 -15.81 15.91
CA GLU A 274 20.14 -15.61 16.34
C GLU A 274 20.30 -15.50 17.85
N LYS A 275 19.27 -14.98 18.53
CA LYS A 275 19.22 -14.78 19.98
C LYS A 275 18.60 -15.97 20.74
N GLU A 276 18.18 -17.01 20.03
CA GLU A 276 17.51 -18.20 20.57
C GLU A 276 16.31 -17.87 21.49
N VAL A 277 15.51 -16.88 21.11
CA VAL A 277 14.32 -16.47 21.87
C VAL A 277 13.21 -17.50 21.63
N HIS A 278 12.69 -18.13 22.68
CA HIS A 278 11.57 -19.06 22.56
C HIS A 278 10.27 -18.34 22.15
N PRO A 279 9.43 -18.95 21.28
CA PRO A 279 8.13 -18.40 20.94
C PRO A 279 7.18 -18.44 22.15
N GLU A 280 6.22 -17.53 22.16
CA GLU A 280 5.21 -17.45 23.21
C GLU A 280 4.20 -18.60 23.09
N VAL A 281 3.76 -19.16 24.22
CA VAL A 281 2.65 -20.13 24.25
C VAL A 281 1.43 -19.42 24.85
N LYS A 282 0.34 -19.32 24.08
CA LYS A 282 -0.94 -18.73 24.52
C LYS A 282 -2.06 -19.67 24.11
N GLU A 283 -3.01 -19.89 25.02
CA GLU A 283 -4.15 -20.79 24.79
C GLU A 283 -3.71 -22.19 24.33
N ASN A 284 -2.63 -22.71 24.93
CA ASN A 284 -1.97 -23.97 24.58
C ASN A 284 -1.36 -24.06 23.17
N LEU A 285 -1.37 -23.00 22.37
CA LEU A 285 -0.72 -22.97 21.06
C LEU A 285 0.60 -22.17 21.11
N CYS A 286 1.60 -22.61 20.35
CA CYS A 286 2.79 -21.78 20.10
C CYS A 286 2.45 -20.68 19.10
N HIS A 287 2.82 -19.45 19.42
CA HIS A 287 2.52 -18.26 18.63
C HIS A 287 3.76 -17.62 18.03
N SER A 288 3.59 -17.12 16.81
CA SER A 288 4.49 -16.16 16.20
C SER A 288 3.68 -14.95 15.74
N SER A 289 4.26 -13.75 15.92
CA SER A 289 3.67 -12.49 15.43
C SER A 289 3.57 -12.42 13.91
N LEU A 290 4.22 -13.32 13.17
CA LEU A 290 4.31 -13.32 11.71
C LEU A 290 2.97 -13.07 11.00
N SER A 291 1.93 -13.82 11.34
CA SER A 291 0.59 -13.65 10.77
C SER A 291 0.00 -12.27 11.05
N PHE A 292 0.07 -11.83 12.31
CA PHE A 292 -0.43 -10.52 12.74
C PHE A 292 0.31 -9.38 12.04
N ASP A 293 1.65 -9.47 11.96
CA ASP A 293 2.50 -8.46 11.33
C ASP A 293 2.16 -8.33 9.84
N ILE A 294 2.03 -9.46 9.12
CA ILE A 294 1.63 -9.48 7.70
C ILE A 294 0.24 -8.89 7.52
N GLN A 295 -0.76 -9.35 8.27
CA GLN A 295 -2.14 -8.86 8.16
C GLN A 295 -2.26 -7.37 8.47
N THR A 296 -1.48 -6.87 9.44
CA THR A 296 -1.47 -5.45 9.81
C THR A 296 -0.97 -4.60 8.65
N ILE A 297 0.14 -4.98 8.00
CA ILE A 297 0.67 -4.26 6.83
C ILE A 297 -0.34 -4.27 5.68
N ILE A 298 -0.94 -5.42 5.38
CA ILE A 298 -1.94 -5.53 4.32
C ILE A 298 -3.15 -4.63 4.65
N GLY A 299 -3.68 -4.74 5.87
CA GLY A 299 -4.84 -3.99 6.33
C GLY A 299 -4.62 -2.49 6.29
N GLU A 300 -3.46 -2.01 6.74
CA GLU A 300 -3.11 -0.59 6.72
C GLU A 300 -3.10 -0.03 5.29
N HIS A 301 -2.36 -0.66 4.37
CA HIS A 301 -2.22 -0.15 3.01
C HIS A 301 -3.50 -0.29 2.18
N VAL A 302 -4.26 -1.36 2.37
CA VAL A 302 -5.59 -1.53 1.75
C VAL A 302 -6.53 -0.42 2.24
N LYS A 303 -6.57 -0.16 3.55
CA LYS A 303 -7.39 0.93 4.11
C LYS A 303 -6.98 2.30 3.56
N ILE A 304 -5.68 2.62 3.57
CA ILE A 304 -5.16 3.91 3.09
C ILE A 304 -5.50 4.12 1.60
N SER A 305 -5.30 3.09 0.77
CA SER A 305 -5.62 3.19 -0.66
C SER A 305 -7.13 3.23 -0.94
N GLY A 306 -7.95 2.58 -0.11
CA GLY A 306 -9.41 2.64 -0.19
C GLY A 306 -10.03 3.98 0.17
N VAL A 307 -9.35 4.79 1.00
CA VAL A 307 -9.74 6.19 1.21
C VAL A 307 -9.72 6.97 -0.11
N ILE A 308 -8.77 6.70 -1.01
CA ILE A 308 -8.67 7.39 -2.30
C ILE A 308 -9.73 6.86 -3.28
N SER A 309 -9.76 5.55 -3.52
CA SER A 309 -10.77 4.94 -4.39
C SER A 309 -10.86 3.44 -4.20
N ARG A 310 -12.05 2.87 -4.46
CA ARG A 310 -12.26 1.42 -4.45
C ARG A 310 -11.34 0.67 -5.42
N SER A 311 -11.04 1.27 -6.58
CA SER A 311 -10.15 0.67 -7.58
C SER A 311 -8.70 0.52 -7.08
N LEU A 312 -8.22 1.48 -6.28
CA LEU A 312 -6.89 1.43 -5.69
C LEU A 312 -6.84 0.46 -4.52
N GLU A 313 -7.91 0.39 -3.71
CA GLU A 313 -8.05 -0.61 -2.65
C GLU A 313 -7.85 -2.03 -3.18
N THR A 314 -8.57 -2.36 -4.27
CA THR A 314 -8.48 -3.69 -4.90
C THR A 314 -7.09 -3.95 -5.46
N LYS A 315 -6.50 -3.00 -6.19
CA LYS A 315 -5.14 -3.15 -6.73
C LYS A 315 -4.08 -3.27 -5.63
N MET A 316 -4.24 -2.58 -4.51
CA MET A 316 -3.33 -2.68 -3.37
C MET A 316 -3.43 -4.06 -2.70
N LEU A 317 -4.63 -4.58 -2.53
CA LEU A 317 -4.84 -5.93 -2.00
C LEU A 317 -4.21 -6.98 -2.94
N GLU A 318 -4.47 -6.90 -4.25
CA GLU A 318 -3.86 -7.77 -5.27
C GLU A 318 -2.33 -7.73 -5.21
N LEU A 319 -1.75 -6.53 -5.11
CA LEU A 319 -0.31 -6.33 -4.97
C LEU A 319 0.23 -6.99 -3.70
N CYS A 320 -0.42 -6.77 -2.56
CA CYS A 320 -0.04 -7.37 -1.28
C CYS A 320 -0.04 -8.91 -1.34
N LEU A 321 -1.06 -9.50 -1.98
CA LEU A 321 -1.17 -10.95 -2.16
C LEU A 321 -0.06 -11.46 -3.10
N ALA A 322 0.23 -10.76 -4.20
CA ALA A 322 1.32 -11.10 -5.10
C ALA A 322 2.68 -11.10 -4.39
N GLU A 323 2.95 -10.08 -3.56
CA GLU A 323 4.17 -10.04 -2.74
C GLU A 323 4.19 -11.12 -1.66
N LEU A 324 3.03 -11.50 -1.11
CA LEU A 324 2.92 -12.59 -0.15
C LEU A 324 3.25 -13.95 -0.79
N HIS A 325 2.82 -14.17 -2.05
CA HIS A 325 3.19 -15.34 -2.85
C HIS A 325 4.70 -15.47 -3.04
N GLU A 326 5.43 -14.36 -3.20
CA GLU A 326 6.90 -14.38 -3.25
C GLU A 326 7.52 -14.55 -1.84
N PHE A 327 6.92 -13.93 -0.83
CA PHE A 327 7.47 -13.86 0.52
C PHE A 327 7.47 -15.21 1.24
N ILE A 328 6.37 -15.96 1.22
CA ILE A 328 6.22 -17.21 1.98
C ILE A 328 7.28 -18.25 1.58
N PRO A 329 7.51 -18.55 0.28
CA PRO A 329 8.58 -19.46 -0.13
C PRO A 329 9.96 -19.00 0.34
N ARG A 330 10.28 -17.71 0.16
CA ARG A 330 11.56 -17.13 0.58
C ARG A 330 11.78 -17.24 2.07
N PHE A 331 10.76 -16.91 2.87
CA PHE A 331 10.78 -17.11 4.32
C PHE A 331 11.07 -18.57 4.69
N GLY A 332 10.38 -19.49 4.01
CA GLY A 332 10.55 -20.92 4.19
C GLY A 332 11.95 -21.42 3.86
N GLU A 333 12.56 -20.89 2.79
CA GLU A 333 13.94 -21.23 2.40
C GLU A 333 14.96 -20.78 3.43
N GLU A 334 14.85 -19.55 3.94
CA GLU A 334 15.72 -19.04 5.00
C GLU A 334 15.60 -19.83 6.30
N PHE A 335 14.37 -20.18 6.72
CA PHE A 335 14.17 -21.00 7.92
C PHE A 335 14.77 -22.42 7.75
N VAL A 336 14.65 -23.00 6.55
CA VAL A 336 15.28 -24.29 6.23
C VAL A 336 16.80 -24.20 6.26
N ALA A 337 17.37 -23.15 5.67
CA ALA A 337 18.82 -22.94 5.64
C ALA A 337 19.37 -22.78 7.06
N TRP A 338 18.73 -21.92 7.87
CA TRP A 338 19.09 -21.69 9.27
C TRP A 338 19.01 -23.00 10.10
N SER A 339 17.89 -23.72 10.01
CA SER A 339 17.69 -24.96 10.77
C SER A 339 18.57 -26.11 10.32
N SER A 340 19.04 -26.11 9.07
CA SER A 340 19.98 -27.13 8.58
C SER A 340 21.42 -26.85 9.00
N ALA A 341 21.80 -25.57 9.08
CA ALA A 341 23.14 -25.14 9.49
C ALA A 341 23.38 -25.25 11.00
N ARG A 342 22.31 -25.23 11.82
CA ARG A 342 22.40 -25.22 13.28
C ARG A 342 21.52 -26.29 13.91
N ASP A 343 22.02 -26.88 14.98
CA ASP A 343 21.24 -27.76 15.86
C ASP A 343 20.73 -26.97 17.06
N SER A 344 19.77 -26.08 16.80
CA SER A 344 19.23 -25.14 17.79
C SER A 344 17.99 -25.71 18.50
N PRO A 345 17.87 -25.58 19.83
CA PRO A 345 16.73 -26.09 20.59
C PRO A 345 15.41 -25.38 20.25
N ILE A 346 15.47 -24.15 19.71
CA ILE A 346 14.27 -23.38 19.33
C ILE A 346 13.70 -23.78 17.97
N PHE A 347 14.33 -24.69 17.23
CA PHE A 347 13.83 -25.14 15.93
C PHE A 347 12.42 -25.71 16.00
N VAL A 348 12.16 -26.65 16.93
CA VAL A 348 10.85 -27.29 17.03
C VAL A 348 9.78 -26.30 17.49
N PRO A 349 10.00 -25.49 18.56
CA PRO A 349 9.05 -24.43 18.93
C PRO A 349 8.68 -23.51 17.76
N TYR A 350 9.64 -23.04 16.96
CA TYR A 350 9.35 -22.18 15.80
C TYR A 350 8.70 -22.91 14.64
N PHE A 351 9.08 -24.16 14.39
CA PHE A 351 8.36 -25.00 13.43
C PHE A 351 6.87 -25.04 13.78
N VAL A 352 6.53 -25.32 15.04
CA VAL A 352 5.13 -25.32 15.51
C VAL A 352 4.50 -23.93 15.36
N ALA A 353 5.18 -22.88 15.85
CA ALA A 353 4.67 -21.52 15.83
C ALA A 353 4.37 -21.02 14.40
N TYR A 354 5.21 -21.33 13.42
CA TYR A 354 5.01 -20.90 12.04
C TYR A 354 3.86 -21.64 11.37
N ILE A 355 3.71 -22.94 11.60
CA ILE A 355 2.57 -23.69 11.08
C ILE A 355 1.25 -23.11 11.61
N ASN A 356 1.19 -22.83 12.91
CA ASN A 356 0.02 -22.17 13.52
C ASN A 356 -0.21 -20.77 12.92
N SER A 357 0.86 -19.96 12.82
CA SER A 357 0.79 -18.60 12.28
C SER A 357 0.31 -18.58 10.82
N PHE A 358 0.80 -19.51 9.99
CA PHE A 358 0.35 -19.62 8.60
C PHE A 358 -1.13 -20.02 8.48
N HIS A 359 -1.61 -20.89 9.37
CA HIS A 359 -3.04 -21.17 9.45
C HIS A 359 -3.84 -19.90 9.81
N ASP A 360 -3.41 -19.15 10.82
CA ASP A 360 -4.07 -17.89 11.21
C ASP A 360 -4.02 -16.84 10.11
N LEU A 361 -2.95 -16.83 9.32
CA LEU A 361 -2.81 -15.95 8.16
C LEU A 361 -3.86 -16.29 7.09
N MET A 362 -4.02 -17.56 6.74
CA MET A 362 -5.04 -17.97 5.75
C MET A 362 -6.45 -17.61 6.22
N SER A 363 -6.78 -17.94 7.47
CA SER A 363 -8.07 -17.59 8.09
C SER A 363 -8.31 -16.07 8.09
N GLY A 364 -7.29 -15.28 8.45
CA GLY A 364 -7.36 -13.83 8.43
C GLY A 364 -7.56 -13.25 7.03
N LEU A 365 -6.89 -13.81 6.01
CA LEU A 365 -7.07 -13.39 4.62
C LEU A 365 -8.48 -13.69 4.08
N GLU A 366 -9.04 -14.85 4.43
CA GLU A 366 -10.41 -15.23 4.05
C GLU A 366 -11.44 -14.35 4.75
N THR A 367 -11.31 -14.15 6.06
CA THR A 367 -12.33 -13.48 6.87
C THR A 367 -12.29 -11.96 6.79
N MET A 368 -11.10 -11.35 6.84
CA MET A 368 -10.95 -9.89 6.85
C MET A 368 -10.94 -9.27 5.46
N PHE A 369 -10.43 -10.01 4.46
CA PHE A 369 -10.21 -9.48 3.11
C PHE A 369 -11.05 -10.19 2.03
N ASN A 370 -11.78 -11.26 2.38
CA ASN A 370 -12.59 -12.04 1.45
C ASN A 370 -11.80 -12.52 0.21
N VAL A 371 -10.58 -12.97 0.46
CA VAL A 371 -9.62 -13.40 -0.58
C VAL A 371 -9.71 -14.90 -0.81
N ASN A 372 -9.60 -15.34 -2.06
CA ASN A 372 -9.35 -16.75 -2.38
C ASN A 372 -7.89 -17.12 -2.05
N THR A 373 -7.71 -18.00 -1.08
CA THR A 373 -6.41 -18.43 -0.55
C THR A 373 -5.90 -19.74 -1.14
N GLU A 374 -6.60 -20.37 -2.09
CA GLU A 374 -6.29 -21.72 -2.61
C GLU A 374 -4.81 -21.88 -3.04
N GLU A 375 -4.26 -20.90 -3.75
CA GLU A 375 -2.88 -20.99 -4.23
C GLU A 375 -1.86 -20.79 -3.10
N LEU A 376 -2.15 -19.91 -2.13
CA LEU A 376 -1.32 -19.75 -0.93
C LEU A 376 -1.37 -21.01 -0.06
N GLN A 377 -2.52 -21.66 0.05
CA GLN A 377 -2.68 -22.92 0.77
C GLN A 377 -1.83 -24.04 0.15
N LYS A 378 -1.73 -24.14 -1.18
CA LYS A 378 -0.83 -25.10 -1.85
C LYS A 378 0.65 -24.84 -1.52
N ILE A 379 1.07 -23.56 -1.54
CA ILE A 379 2.43 -23.16 -1.16
C ILE A 379 2.72 -23.55 0.30
N LEU A 380 1.78 -23.26 1.20
CA LEU A 380 1.91 -23.59 2.62
C LEU A 380 1.90 -25.10 2.88
N ALA A 381 1.10 -25.88 2.16
CA ALA A 381 1.11 -27.34 2.26
C ALA A 381 2.46 -27.93 1.84
N ALA A 382 3.05 -27.42 0.75
CA ALA A 382 4.39 -27.82 0.32
C ALA A 382 5.46 -27.43 1.36
N LEU A 383 5.35 -26.24 1.94
CA LEU A 383 6.26 -25.77 2.97
C LEU A 383 6.14 -26.57 4.27
N THR A 384 4.91 -26.87 4.70
CA THR A 384 4.61 -27.72 5.85
C THR A 384 5.25 -29.08 5.68
N ARG A 385 5.07 -29.72 4.52
CA ARG A 385 5.72 -31.01 4.21
C ARG A 385 7.24 -30.92 4.28
N LYS A 386 7.83 -29.83 3.78
CA LYS A 386 9.29 -29.60 3.84
C LYS A 386 9.78 -29.49 5.29
N PHE A 387 9.09 -28.71 6.13
CA PHE A 387 9.41 -28.56 7.54
C PHE A 387 9.25 -29.87 8.30
N THR A 388 8.15 -30.60 8.10
CA THR A 388 7.90 -31.91 8.70
C THR A 388 9.01 -32.91 8.35
N ASN A 389 9.48 -32.94 7.11
CA ASN A 389 10.59 -33.80 6.71
C ASN A 389 11.89 -33.47 7.46
N ILE A 390 12.20 -32.18 7.66
CA ILE A 390 13.39 -31.74 8.41
C ILE A 390 13.25 -32.12 9.89
N PHE A 391 12.08 -31.88 10.47
CA PHE A 391 11.75 -32.30 11.84
C PHE A 391 11.98 -33.81 12.04
N LEU A 392 11.39 -34.65 11.17
CA LEU A 392 11.54 -36.10 11.25
C LEU A 392 13.01 -36.54 11.07
N ASN A 393 13.77 -35.88 10.20
CA ASN A 393 15.19 -36.19 10.01
C ASN A 393 16.02 -35.84 11.25
N LYS A 394 15.78 -34.68 11.89
CA LYS A 394 16.47 -34.29 13.12
C LYS A 394 16.12 -35.22 14.29
N LEU A 395 14.83 -35.56 14.44
CA LEU A 395 14.39 -36.56 15.40
C LEU A 395 15.11 -37.90 15.19
N LYS A 396 15.16 -38.39 13.94
CA LYS A 396 15.87 -39.63 13.60
C LYS A 396 17.34 -39.56 14.00
N GLN A 397 18.04 -38.48 13.66
CA GLN A 397 19.46 -38.30 14.00
C GLN A 397 19.71 -38.34 15.51
N LYS A 398 18.78 -37.82 16.33
CA LYS A 398 18.89 -37.81 17.80
C LYS A 398 18.49 -39.14 18.44
N ALA A 399 17.42 -39.78 17.94
CA ALA A 399 16.89 -41.02 18.52
C ALA A 399 17.69 -42.25 18.08
N GLN A 400 18.17 -42.30 16.83
CA GLN A 400 18.79 -43.50 16.25
C GLN A 400 20.02 -44.01 17.02
N PRO A 401 20.97 -43.17 17.49
CA PRO A 401 22.10 -43.63 18.29
C PRO A 401 21.68 -44.26 19.61
N LEU A 402 20.59 -43.81 20.22
CA LEU A 402 20.05 -44.36 21.46
C LEU A 402 19.31 -45.68 21.19
N LEU A 403 18.53 -45.74 20.12
CA LEU A 403 17.86 -46.97 19.66
C LEU A 403 18.88 -48.08 19.32
N GLN A 404 20.00 -47.75 18.67
CA GLN A 404 21.04 -48.73 18.31
C GLN A 404 21.72 -49.38 19.52
N LYS A 405 21.62 -48.78 20.71
CA LYS A 405 22.17 -49.35 21.95
C LYS A 405 21.28 -50.41 22.59
N ILE A 406 20.01 -50.48 22.23
CA ILE A 406 19.07 -51.48 22.75
C ILE A 406 19.68 -52.88 22.61
N LEU A 407 19.60 -53.70 23.66
CA LEU A 407 20.20 -55.04 23.79
C LEU A 407 21.74 -55.11 23.67
N THR A 408 22.47 -54.01 23.80
CA THR A 408 23.94 -54.05 23.99
C THR A 408 24.27 -54.42 25.44
N LYS A 409 25.52 -54.79 25.73
CA LYS A 409 25.94 -55.09 27.12
C LYS A 409 25.75 -53.89 28.05
N GLU A 410 26.05 -52.69 27.56
CA GLU A 410 25.89 -51.44 28.32
C GLU A 410 24.42 -51.19 28.65
N TRP A 411 23.53 -51.38 27.66
CA TRP A 411 22.10 -51.26 27.86
C TRP A 411 21.58 -52.30 28.86
N ILE A 412 21.99 -53.57 28.76
CA ILE A 412 21.54 -54.64 29.68
C ILE A 412 21.98 -54.35 31.12
N LEU A 413 23.23 -53.92 31.31
CA LEU A 413 23.80 -53.66 32.64
C LEU A 413 23.38 -52.29 33.21
N ALA A 414 22.61 -51.49 32.45
CA ALA A 414 22.21 -50.14 32.79
C ALA A 414 23.39 -49.21 33.16
N THR A 415 24.58 -49.46 32.58
CA THR A 415 25.81 -48.68 32.82
C THR A 415 25.92 -47.45 31.90
N GLU A 416 24.83 -47.04 31.26
CA GLU A 416 24.82 -46.01 30.21
C GLU A 416 24.65 -44.56 30.74
N ARG A 417 24.96 -43.60 29.85
CA ARG A 417 24.94 -42.13 30.00
C ARG A 417 23.57 -41.55 30.43
N PRO A 418 23.53 -40.29 30.94
CA PRO A 418 22.33 -39.69 31.56
C PRO A 418 21.11 -39.41 30.65
N VAL A 419 21.25 -39.39 29.32
CA VAL A 419 20.13 -39.04 28.41
C VAL A 419 19.40 -40.30 27.96
N SER A 420 18.14 -40.44 28.34
CA SER A 420 17.27 -41.55 27.94
C SER A 420 16.67 -41.33 26.54
N LEU A 421 16.30 -42.43 25.87
CA LEU A 421 15.56 -42.37 24.60
C LEU A 421 14.28 -41.53 24.74
N ALA A 422 13.55 -41.70 25.85
CA ALA A 422 12.34 -40.93 26.14
C ALA A 422 12.62 -39.43 26.25
N SER A 423 13.71 -39.03 26.90
CA SER A 423 14.10 -37.62 26.99
C SER A 423 14.46 -37.04 25.61
N ALA A 424 15.22 -37.78 24.80
CA ALA A 424 15.59 -37.33 23.46
C ALA A 424 14.38 -37.22 22.51
N VAL A 425 13.39 -38.11 22.63
CA VAL A 425 12.12 -38.01 21.87
C VAL A 425 11.27 -36.85 22.39
N SER A 426 11.16 -36.70 23.71
CA SER A 426 10.37 -35.63 24.35
C SER A 426 10.79 -34.24 23.91
N GLN A 427 12.09 -33.97 23.76
CA GLN A 427 12.61 -32.68 23.26
C GLN A 427 12.05 -32.27 21.89
N PHE A 428 11.53 -33.22 21.11
CA PHE A 428 10.87 -32.97 19.84
C PHE A 428 9.35 -33.05 19.97
N SER A 429 8.84 -34.08 20.63
CA SER A 429 7.40 -34.35 20.66
C SER A 429 6.63 -33.43 21.61
N GLU A 430 7.24 -32.94 22.70
CA GLU A 430 6.54 -32.11 23.69
C GLU A 430 5.96 -30.83 23.10
N HIS A 431 6.65 -30.23 22.13
CA HIS A 431 6.20 -29.00 21.50
C HIS A 431 5.04 -29.22 20.53
N LEU A 432 4.86 -30.45 20.02
CA LEU A 432 3.79 -30.75 19.05
C LEU A 432 2.40 -30.68 19.67
N GLN A 433 2.27 -30.83 20.99
CA GLN A 433 1.02 -30.59 21.71
C GLN A 433 0.53 -29.14 21.60
N HIS A 434 1.43 -28.23 21.22
CA HIS A 434 1.14 -26.81 20.98
C HIS A 434 0.89 -26.48 19.51
N MET A 435 0.83 -27.49 18.64
CA MET A 435 0.42 -27.35 17.25
C MET A 435 -1.10 -27.48 17.15
N ARG A 436 -1.69 -26.77 16.19
CA ARG A 436 -3.11 -26.90 15.90
C ARG A 436 -3.47 -28.32 15.42
N GLU A 437 -4.59 -28.83 15.91
CA GLU A 437 -5.16 -30.10 15.46
C GLU A 437 -5.79 -29.99 14.07
N PRO A 438 -5.78 -31.07 13.25
CA PRO A 438 -5.33 -32.44 13.57
C PRO A 438 -3.82 -32.69 13.35
N LEU A 439 -3.09 -31.71 12.81
CA LEU A 439 -1.70 -31.90 12.36
C LEU A 439 -0.75 -32.20 13.52
N GLY A 440 -0.97 -31.58 14.68
CA GLY A 440 -0.21 -31.86 15.91
C GLY A 440 -0.30 -33.33 16.33
N GLN A 441 -1.53 -33.84 16.50
CA GLN A 441 -1.75 -35.24 16.84
C GLN A 441 -1.24 -36.20 15.76
N GLU A 442 -1.46 -35.91 14.47
CA GLU A 442 -0.95 -36.74 13.38
C GLU A 442 0.57 -36.88 13.44
N LEU A 443 1.28 -35.77 13.65
CA LEU A 443 2.74 -35.79 13.73
C LEU A 443 3.23 -36.51 15.00
N LEU A 444 2.54 -36.33 16.14
CA LEU A 444 2.80 -37.10 17.36
C LEU A 444 2.62 -38.61 17.14
N CYS A 445 1.59 -39.01 16.40
CA CYS A 445 1.36 -40.40 16.04
C CYS A 445 2.48 -40.95 15.14
N ASP A 446 2.98 -40.15 14.20
CA ASP A 446 4.12 -40.53 13.36
C ASP A 446 5.41 -40.67 14.16
N VAL A 447 5.65 -39.80 15.14
CA VAL A 447 6.75 -39.94 16.10
C VAL A 447 6.60 -41.24 16.89
N HIS A 448 5.41 -41.53 17.42
CA HIS A 448 5.14 -42.74 18.18
C HIS A 448 5.39 -44.01 17.35
N LYS A 449 4.80 -44.10 16.15
CA LYS A 449 5.01 -45.21 15.21
C LYS A 449 6.49 -45.38 14.87
N TYR A 450 7.21 -44.28 14.62
CA TYR A 450 8.64 -44.33 14.33
C TYR A 450 9.43 -44.95 15.49
N VAL A 451 9.24 -44.46 16.71
CA VAL A 451 10.00 -44.93 17.88
C VAL A 451 9.74 -46.41 18.14
N VAL A 452 8.47 -46.84 18.12
CA VAL A 452 8.10 -48.25 18.35
C VAL A 452 8.66 -49.15 17.25
N ARG A 453 8.48 -48.77 15.98
CA ARG A 453 9.00 -49.55 14.85
C ARG A 453 10.50 -49.72 14.91
N GLU A 454 11.25 -48.65 15.17
CA GLU A 454 12.70 -48.75 15.26
C GLU A 454 13.13 -49.52 16.51
N TYR A 455 12.42 -49.39 17.64
CA TYR A 455 12.68 -50.18 18.85
C TYR A 455 12.55 -51.67 18.55
N ILE A 456 11.43 -52.10 17.95
CA ILE A 456 11.18 -53.48 17.51
C ILE A 456 12.29 -53.93 16.55
N ALA A 457 12.62 -53.11 15.56
CA ALA A 457 13.65 -53.42 14.57
C ALA A 457 15.04 -53.66 15.21
N GLN A 458 15.38 -52.99 16.31
CA GLN A 458 16.64 -53.23 17.03
C GLN A 458 16.61 -54.52 17.85
N VAL A 459 15.45 -54.83 18.41
CA VAL A 459 15.23 -56.01 19.26
C VAL A 459 15.27 -57.30 18.45
N ILE A 460 14.66 -57.33 17.27
CA ILE A 460 14.56 -58.54 16.43
C ILE A 460 15.85 -58.89 15.67
N LYS A 461 16.90 -58.04 15.74
CA LYS A 461 18.17 -58.31 15.06
C LYS A 461 18.80 -59.61 15.56
N PRO A 462 19.46 -60.40 14.68
CA PRO A 462 20.21 -61.58 15.10
C PRO A 462 21.29 -61.22 16.13
N ARG A 463 21.26 -61.84 17.31
CA ARG A 463 22.25 -61.60 18.38
C ARG A 463 22.73 -62.90 19.04
N ARG A 464 23.76 -62.77 19.90
CA ARG A 464 24.34 -63.87 20.67
C ARG A 464 23.31 -64.49 21.61
N LYS A 465 23.46 -65.80 21.90
CA LYS A 465 22.60 -66.50 22.87
C LYS A 465 22.69 -65.82 24.24
N MET A 466 21.53 -65.55 24.83
CA MET A 466 21.37 -65.03 26.18
C MET A 466 21.00 -66.16 27.15
N ASN A 467 21.49 -66.11 28.39
CA ASN A 467 21.05 -67.02 29.45
C ASN A 467 19.69 -66.58 30.00
N MET A 468 19.06 -67.42 30.83
CA MET A 468 17.72 -67.16 31.37
C MET A 468 17.64 -65.86 32.18
N GLN A 469 18.65 -65.58 33.02
CA GLN A 469 18.70 -64.37 33.84
C GLN A 469 18.76 -63.10 32.98
N THR A 470 19.62 -63.09 31.96
CA THR A 470 19.74 -61.98 31.02
C THR A 470 18.45 -61.79 30.21
N ARG A 471 17.77 -62.89 29.82
CA ARG A 471 16.46 -62.82 29.14
C ARG A 471 15.41 -62.13 29.99
N GLN A 472 15.32 -62.47 31.28
CA GLN A 472 14.39 -61.83 32.22
C GLN A 472 14.72 -60.34 32.41
N GLN A 473 15.99 -60.00 32.64
CA GLN A 473 16.45 -58.61 32.76
C GLN A 473 16.11 -57.77 31.52
N VAL A 474 16.32 -58.34 30.32
CA VAL A 474 15.95 -57.69 29.06
C VAL A 474 14.44 -57.46 28.97
N SER A 475 13.63 -58.48 29.28
CA SER A 475 12.16 -58.38 29.23
C SER A 475 11.64 -57.30 30.20
N GLU A 476 12.09 -57.31 31.45
CA GLU A 476 11.72 -56.31 32.45
C GLU A 476 12.07 -54.90 32.00
N LYS A 477 13.29 -54.70 31.50
CA LYS A 477 13.74 -53.39 31.01
C LYS A 477 12.97 -52.92 29.78
N MET A 478 12.70 -53.81 28.82
CA MET A 478 11.87 -53.50 27.65
C MET A 478 10.46 -53.07 28.07
N ASN A 479 9.84 -53.80 28.99
CA ASN A 479 8.51 -53.48 29.51
C ASN A 479 8.48 -52.10 30.20
N GLN A 480 9.53 -51.77 30.95
CA GLN A 480 9.64 -50.46 31.61
C GLN A 480 9.84 -49.34 30.59
N GLU A 481 10.77 -49.48 29.65
CA GLU A 481 11.01 -48.46 28.63
C GLU A 481 9.79 -48.26 27.71
N ALA A 482 9.07 -49.34 27.36
CA ALA A 482 7.85 -49.28 26.57
C ALA A 482 6.77 -48.43 27.24
N ARG A 483 6.53 -48.63 28.55
CA ARG A 483 5.58 -47.81 29.32
C ARG A 483 6.01 -46.35 29.38
N ILE A 484 7.28 -46.08 29.71
CA ILE A 484 7.78 -44.70 29.79
C ILE A 484 7.60 -43.97 28.45
N LEU A 485 7.92 -44.61 27.33
CA LEU A 485 7.77 -44.01 26.00
C LEU A 485 6.30 -43.79 25.62
N ASN A 486 5.46 -44.80 25.84
CA ASN A 486 4.04 -44.72 25.53
C ASN A 486 3.37 -43.63 26.37
N ASP A 487 3.47 -43.71 27.71
CA ASP A 487 2.83 -42.78 28.61
C ASP A 487 3.26 -41.33 28.32
N MET A 488 4.54 -41.11 28.01
CA MET A 488 5.05 -39.80 27.62
C MET A 488 4.38 -39.27 26.34
N LEU A 489 4.29 -40.08 25.27
CA LEU A 489 3.69 -39.65 24.01
C LEU A 489 2.16 -39.51 24.11
N ILE A 490 1.48 -40.40 24.85
CA ILE A 490 0.04 -40.31 25.11
C ILE A 490 -0.27 -39.04 25.91
N ASN A 491 0.51 -38.73 26.95
CA ASN A 491 0.35 -37.50 27.73
C ASN A 491 0.56 -36.23 26.88
N GLN A 492 1.37 -36.31 25.83
CA GLN A 492 1.58 -35.23 24.87
C GLN A 492 0.50 -35.15 23.77
N GLY A 493 -0.42 -36.12 23.68
CA GLY A 493 -1.57 -36.07 22.77
C GLY A 493 -1.58 -37.12 21.64
N SER A 494 -0.60 -38.03 21.58
CA SER A 494 -0.67 -39.18 20.65
C SER A 494 -1.88 -40.05 20.99
N ASN A 495 -2.57 -40.56 19.98
CA ASN A 495 -3.65 -41.54 20.13
C ASN A 495 -3.22 -42.99 19.81
N CYS A 496 -1.93 -43.22 19.59
CA CYS A 496 -1.39 -44.53 19.20
C CYS A 496 -1.09 -45.48 20.38
N ASP A 497 -1.92 -45.48 21.43
CA ASP A 497 -1.76 -46.36 22.62
C ASP A 497 -1.83 -47.85 22.25
N TRP A 498 -2.50 -48.16 21.15
CA TRP A 498 -2.52 -49.50 20.55
C TRP A 498 -1.15 -50.05 20.21
N LEU A 499 -0.07 -49.25 20.19
CA LEU A 499 1.30 -49.71 19.95
C LEU A 499 2.00 -50.28 21.19
N LEU A 500 1.55 -49.94 22.41
CA LEU A 500 2.17 -50.40 23.64
C LEU A 500 2.19 -51.94 23.77
N PRO A 501 1.10 -52.68 23.48
CA PRO A 501 1.10 -54.13 23.58
C PRO A 501 2.14 -54.82 22.69
N ALA A 502 2.53 -54.23 21.55
CA ALA A 502 3.51 -54.81 20.64
C ALA A 502 4.86 -55.03 21.34
N LEU A 503 5.34 -54.03 22.08
CA LEU A 503 6.59 -54.12 22.82
C LEU A 503 6.48 -55.08 24.01
N HIS A 504 5.32 -55.12 24.69
CA HIS A 504 5.06 -56.06 25.78
C HIS A 504 5.08 -57.51 25.31
N HIS A 505 4.41 -57.83 24.20
CA HIS A 505 4.42 -59.16 23.59
C HIS A 505 5.83 -59.61 23.22
N ILE A 506 6.62 -58.75 22.58
CA ILE A 506 7.99 -59.06 22.20
C ILE A 506 8.89 -59.24 23.44
N ALA A 507 8.70 -58.42 24.48
CA ALA A 507 9.41 -58.56 25.75
C ALA A 507 9.10 -59.92 26.43
N ASN A 508 7.82 -60.34 26.43
CA ASN A 508 7.40 -61.63 26.98
C ASN A 508 8.05 -62.80 26.22
N ILE A 509 8.08 -62.75 24.89
CA ILE A 509 8.75 -63.74 24.04
C ILE A 509 10.25 -63.84 24.37
N ILE A 510 10.92 -62.70 24.57
CA ILE A 510 12.36 -62.66 24.87
C ILE A 510 12.65 -63.17 26.29
N GLY A 511 11.81 -62.84 27.26
CA GLY A 511 11.96 -63.25 28.65
C GLY A 511 11.77 -64.75 28.89
N GLU A 512 10.99 -65.41 28.04
CA GLU A 512 10.60 -66.82 28.21
C GLU A 512 11.66 -67.79 27.66
N ASN A 513 11.79 -68.98 28.26
CA ASN A 513 12.67 -70.07 27.81
C ASN A 513 11.91 -71.35 27.42
N LYS A 514 10.65 -71.51 27.84
CA LYS A 514 9.81 -72.67 27.51
C LYS A 514 9.18 -72.50 26.14
N LYS A 515 9.40 -73.49 25.26
CA LYS A 515 8.93 -73.47 23.87
C LYS A 515 7.40 -73.34 23.76
N ASP A 516 6.65 -73.98 24.65
CA ASP A 516 5.19 -73.94 24.60
C ASP A 516 4.64 -72.56 24.99
N ASN A 517 5.19 -71.94 26.03
CA ASN A 517 4.84 -70.56 26.42
C ASN A 517 5.19 -69.54 25.32
N ILE A 518 6.34 -69.71 24.64
CA ILE A 518 6.73 -68.84 23.51
C ILE A 518 5.70 -68.92 22.38
N LYS A 519 5.15 -70.11 22.09
CA LYS A 519 4.12 -70.26 21.05
C LYS A 519 2.83 -69.52 21.40
N GLU A 520 2.41 -69.56 22.66
CA GLU A 520 1.23 -68.81 23.11
C GLU A 520 1.46 -67.30 23.01
N TYR A 521 2.61 -66.77 23.45
CA TYR A 521 2.92 -65.34 23.27
C TYR A 521 3.02 -64.89 21.80
N ILE A 522 3.53 -65.76 20.91
CA ILE A 522 3.51 -65.47 19.46
C ILE A 522 2.07 -65.43 18.93
N LYS A 523 1.21 -66.33 19.40
CA LYS A 523 -0.20 -66.37 19.01
C LYS A 523 -0.93 -65.11 19.46
N GLU A 524 -0.72 -64.66 20.70
CA GLU A 524 -1.26 -63.38 21.22
C GLU A 524 -0.76 -62.20 20.38
N LEU A 525 0.54 -62.14 20.08
CA LEU A 525 1.11 -61.10 19.22
C LEU A 525 0.46 -61.07 17.82
N CYS A 526 0.29 -62.22 17.18
CA CYS A 526 -0.34 -62.30 15.85
C CYS A 526 -1.86 -62.03 15.87
N GLN A 527 -2.53 -62.23 17.01
CA GLN A 527 -3.94 -61.87 17.18
C GLN A 527 -4.12 -60.35 17.24
N ASP A 528 -3.24 -59.65 17.96
CA ASP A 528 -3.30 -58.20 18.09
C ASP A 528 -2.72 -57.47 16.86
N TYR A 529 -1.73 -58.07 16.17
CA TYR A 529 -1.02 -57.49 15.03
C TYR A 529 -0.94 -58.47 13.87
N SER A 530 -1.99 -58.47 13.05
CA SER A 530 -2.15 -59.40 11.91
C SER A 530 -1.12 -59.22 10.77
N ASP A 531 -0.40 -58.12 10.75
CA ASP A 531 0.65 -57.80 9.76
C ASP A 531 2.01 -58.44 10.10
N ILE A 532 2.16 -59.01 11.29
CA ILE A 532 3.36 -59.75 11.73
C ILE A 532 3.39 -61.13 11.05
N ARG A 533 4.51 -61.44 10.40
CA ARG A 533 4.72 -62.64 9.58
C ARG A 533 5.66 -63.65 10.20
#